data_AF-A0A6L5BQI8-F1
#
_entry.id   AF-A0A6L5BQI8-F1
#
_cell.length_a   1.000
_cell.length_b   1.000
_cell.length_c   1.000
_cell.angle_alpha   90.00
_cell.angle_beta   90.00
_cell.angle_gamma   90.00
#
_symmetry.space_group_name_H-M   'P 1'
#
loop_
_entity.id
_entity.type
_entity.pdbx_description
1 polymer ?
#
loop_
_entity_poly.entity_id
_entity_poly.type
_entity_poly.pdbx_seq_one_letter_code
_entity_poly.pdbx_strand_id
1 'polypeptide(L)'
;MNYTSATPRETVYLLSPEQIAGPYFRNPKLIRRNISEGQDGIPLVMRLAIVDSMTGEPVNGALVDIWHCNARGSYSGWSRINPDLEVDAGHIGAIARTDDDTYLRGGQFSDNKGMVRFTTIYPGFYAGRALHIHVAVRITGGNNYLEERHVAWVGQLYFPEVATRSVLSAKEYKGRSVSPLSNEQDHFYENMGGDASTLAVHSIGRDTTEDGFFAHTTIGIDTFAVSTQIRPEDFDKYTV
;
A
#
# COMPACT_ATOMS: atom_id res chain seq x y z
N MET A 1 26.61 -16.91 41.87
CA MET A 1 26.17 -15.99 40.81
C MET A 1 25.95 -16.82 39.55
N ASN A 2 24.71 -17.11 39.19
CA ASN A 2 24.38 -17.80 37.93
C ASN A 2 23.82 -16.78 36.96
N TYR A 3 24.61 -16.41 35.95
CA TYR A 3 24.10 -15.71 34.77
C TYR A 3 23.53 -16.76 33.82
N THR A 4 22.21 -16.93 33.83
CA THR A 4 21.50 -17.56 32.73
C THR A 4 21.55 -16.60 31.54
N SER A 5 22.44 -16.89 30.59
CA SER A 5 22.40 -16.29 29.26
C SER A 5 21.10 -16.76 28.61
N ALA A 6 20.11 -15.87 28.50
CA ALA A 6 18.93 -16.12 27.69
C ALA A 6 19.37 -16.22 26.22
N THR A 7 19.19 -17.39 25.61
CA THR A 7 19.32 -17.55 24.16
C THR A 7 18.43 -16.51 23.49
N PRO A 8 18.94 -15.70 22.52
CA PRO A 8 18.09 -14.79 21.77
C PRO A 8 16.97 -15.60 21.13
N ARG A 9 15.72 -15.22 21.38
CA ARG A 9 14.60 -15.81 20.64
C ARG A 9 14.78 -15.39 19.18
N GLU A 10 15.02 -16.34 18.29
CA GLU A 10 14.92 -16.10 16.85
C GLU A 10 13.53 -15.51 16.59
N THR A 11 13.51 -14.34 15.97
CA THR A 11 12.26 -13.72 15.55
C THR A 11 11.85 -14.40 14.26
N VAL A 12 10.88 -15.30 14.34
CA VAL A 12 10.29 -15.91 13.15
C VAL A 12 9.37 -14.87 12.52
N TYR A 13 9.74 -14.37 11.34
CA TYR A 13 8.86 -13.53 10.54
C TYR A 13 8.01 -14.45 9.66
N LEU A 14 6.69 -14.39 9.84
CA LEU A 14 5.76 -15.08 8.95
C LEU A 14 5.76 -14.36 7.60
N LEU A 15 5.74 -15.15 6.51
CA LEU A 15 5.50 -14.63 5.17
C LEU A 15 4.18 -13.84 5.17
N SER A 16 4.23 -12.58 4.74
CA SER A 16 3.04 -11.73 4.65
C SER A 16 2.12 -12.25 3.55
N PRO A 17 0.79 -12.27 3.77
CA PRO A 17 -0.14 -12.79 2.77
C PRO A 17 -0.11 -11.93 1.51
N GLU A 18 -0.17 -12.57 0.34
CA GLU A 18 -0.35 -11.86 -0.92
C GLU A 18 -1.82 -11.49 -1.14
N GLN A 19 -2.04 -10.32 -1.74
CA GLN A 19 -3.37 -9.82 -2.07
C GLN A 19 -3.38 -9.23 -3.48
N ILE A 20 -4.56 -9.00 -4.03
CA ILE A 20 -4.69 -8.50 -5.40
C ILE A 20 -3.96 -7.17 -5.60
N ALA A 21 -3.31 -7.00 -6.75
CA ALA A 21 -2.84 -5.70 -7.21
C ALA A 21 -4.01 -4.72 -7.45
N GLY A 22 -5.21 -5.26 -7.65
CA GLY A 22 -6.33 -4.51 -8.17
C GLY A 22 -6.06 -4.00 -9.58
N PRO A 23 -7.03 -3.32 -10.19
CA PRO A 23 -6.86 -2.92 -11.57
C PRO A 23 -5.94 -1.68 -11.62
N TYR A 24 -5.77 -0.87 -10.57
CA TYR A 24 -5.11 0.43 -10.71
C TYR A 24 -3.57 0.40 -10.70
N PHE A 25 -2.94 -0.77 -10.85
CA PHE A 25 -1.48 -0.84 -10.95
C PHE A 25 -1.01 -0.16 -12.25
N ARG A 26 0.07 0.60 -12.15
CA ARG A 26 0.87 1.06 -13.30
C ARG A 26 2.29 1.17 -12.82
N ASN A 27 3.25 1.05 -13.74
CA ASN A 27 4.64 1.36 -13.45
C ASN A 27 4.92 2.83 -13.77
N PRO A 28 4.83 3.78 -12.82
CA PRO A 28 5.06 5.18 -13.13
C PRO A 28 6.56 5.51 -13.22
N LYS A 29 7.46 4.56 -12.90
CA LYS A 29 8.92 4.78 -12.81
C LYS A 29 9.31 5.93 -11.88
N LEU A 30 8.53 6.15 -10.81
CA LEU A 30 8.70 7.26 -9.88
C LEU A 30 9.45 6.82 -8.62
N ILE A 31 10.58 7.45 -8.34
CA ILE A 31 11.30 7.28 -7.07
C ILE A 31 11.13 8.56 -6.24
N ARG A 32 10.30 8.50 -5.20
CA ARG A 32 10.00 9.67 -4.36
C ARG A 32 9.41 9.27 -3.01
N ARG A 33 9.79 10.04 -1.99
CA ARG A 33 9.27 9.89 -0.62
C ARG A 33 7.91 10.54 -0.44
N ASN A 34 7.75 11.78 -0.87
CA ASN A 34 6.45 12.46 -0.83
C ASN A 34 5.70 12.15 -2.14
N ILE A 35 4.58 11.44 -2.02
CA ILE A 35 3.75 11.04 -3.15
C ILE A 35 2.45 11.86 -3.26
N SER A 36 2.20 12.81 -2.35
CA SER A 36 0.90 13.50 -2.28
C SER A 36 0.57 14.31 -3.53
N GLU A 37 1.59 14.93 -4.14
CA GLU A 37 1.42 15.90 -5.24
C GLU A 37 0.36 16.97 -4.95
N GLY A 38 0.23 17.38 -3.69
CA GLY A 38 -0.73 18.40 -3.27
C GLY A 38 -2.19 17.94 -3.24
N GLN A 39 -2.49 16.64 -3.32
CA GLN A 39 -3.84 16.14 -3.08
C GLN A 39 -4.33 16.51 -1.67
N ASP A 40 -5.59 16.94 -1.60
CA ASP A 40 -6.28 17.21 -0.34
C ASP A 40 -6.51 15.90 0.44
N GLY A 41 -6.23 15.95 1.75
CA GLY A 41 -6.46 14.84 2.66
C GLY A 41 -5.69 15.00 3.96
N ILE A 42 -5.97 14.12 4.93
CA ILE A 42 -5.27 14.09 6.20
C ILE A 42 -3.86 13.53 5.98
N PRO A 43 -2.78 14.19 6.44
CA PRO A 43 -1.42 13.70 6.24
C PRO A 43 -1.19 12.30 6.82
N LEU A 44 -0.42 11.49 6.12
CA LEU A 44 0.01 10.16 6.54
C LEU A 44 1.52 10.00 6.29
N VAL A 45 2.26 9.76 7.36
CA VAL A 45 3.66 9.35 7.30
C VAL A 45 3.71 7.84 7.50
N MET A 46 4.21 7.12 6.52
CA MET A 46 4.24 5.67 6.53
C MET A 46 5.67 5.12 6.55
N ARG A 47 5.89 4.06 7.32
CA ARG A 47 7.16 3.35 7.40
C ARG A 47 6.93 1.85 7.26
N LEU A 48 7.50 1.25 6.22
CA LEU A 48 7.43 -0.20 6.01
C LEU A 48 8.82 -0.79 6.21
N ALA A 49 8.90 -1.88 6.97
CA ALA A 49 10.10 -2.69 7.09
C ALA A 49 9.96 -3.92 6.18
N ILE A 50 10.92 -4.15 5.29
CA ILE A 50 10.96 -5.33 4.43
C ILE A 50 11.98 -6.30 5.00
N VAL A 51 11.54 -7.53 5.28
CA VAL A 51 12.38 -8.59 5.81
C VAL A 51 12.22 -9.84 4.96
N ASP A 52 13.29 -10.61 4.83
CA ASP A 52 13.24 -11.94 4.24
C ASP A 52 12.61 -12.87 5.27
N SER A 53 11.48 -13.51 4.94
CA SER A 53 10.77 -14.39 5.87
C SER A 53 11.52 -15.69 6.18
N MET A 54 12.47 -16.09 5.34
CA MET A 54 13.27 -17.30 5.51
C MET A 54 14.45 -17.08 6.46
N THR A 55 15.04 -15.89 6.45
CA THR A 55 16.23 -15.57 7.25
C THR A 55 15.95 -14.63 8.42
N GLY A 56 14.85 -13.88 8.36
CA GLY A 56 14.52 -12.79 9.28
C GLY A 56 15.39 -11.54 9.11
N GLU A 57 16.27 -11.51 8.10
CA GLU A 57 17.16 -10.39 7.84
C GLU A 57 16.44 -9.27 7.06
N PRO A 58 16.81 -7.99 7.27
CA PRO A 58 16.27 -6.91 6.46
C PRO A 58 16.69 -7.01 4.99
N VAL A 59 15.74 -6.83 4.08
CA VAL A 59 16.03 -6.83 2.64
C VAL A 59 16.52 -5.45 2.23
N ASN A 60 17.81 -5.33 1.93
CA ASN A 60 18.42 -4.08 1.47
C ASN A 60 18.23 -3.90 -0.04
N GLY A 61 17.82 -2.70 -0.47
CA GLY A 61 17.75 -2.35 -1.89
C GLY A 61 16.55 -2.93 -2.65
N ALA A 62 15.58 -3.57 -1.99
CA ALA A 62 14.29 -3.85 -2.60
C ALA A 62 13.56 -2.55 -2.95
N LEU A 63 12.94 -2.50 -4.12
CA LEU A 63 12.13 -1.38 -4.57
C LEU A 63 10.68 -1.62 -4.18
N VAL A 64 10.17 -0.78 -3.28
CA VAL A 64 8.80 -0.85 -2.78
C VAL A 64 7.98 0.24 -3.45
N ASP A 65 7.00 -0.17 -4.26
CA ASP A 65 6.04 0.72 -4.92
C ASP A 65 4.72 0.73 -4.12
N ILE A 66 4.16 1.91 -3.88
CA ILE A 66 2.81 2.07 -3.32
C ILE A 66 1.92 2.88 -4.24
N TRP A 67 0.62 2.56 -4.21
CA TRP A 67 -0.42 3.36 -4.85
C TRP A 67 -1.72 3.30 -4.07
N HIS A 68 -2.47 4.39 -4.08
CA HIS A 68 -3.80 4.44 -3.47
C HIS A 68 -4.65 5.55 -4.09
N CYS A 69 -5.96 5.50 -3.83
CA CYS A 69 -6.87 6.57 -4.22
C CYS A 69 -6.71 7.81 -3.34
N ASN A 70 -7.17 8.97 -3.84
CA ASN A 70 -7.26 10.19 -3.04
C ASN A 70 -8.41 10.11 -2.02
N ALA A 71 -8.58 11.17 -1.22
CA ALA A 71 -9.64 11.26 -0.19
C ALA A 71 -11.06 11.02 -0.73
N ARG A 72 -11.26 11.24 -2.04
CA ARG A 72 -12.54 11.09 -2.76
C ARG A 72 -12.71 9.73 -3.44
N GLY A 73 -11.67 8.89 -3.47
CA GLY A 73 -11.71 7.56 -4.09
C GLY A 73 -11.18 7.47 -5.51
N SER A 74 -10.74 8.57 -6.10
CA SER A 74 -10.19 8.58 -7.46
C SER A 74 -8.72 8.16 -7.47
N TYR A 75 -8.32 7.41 -8.50
CA TYR A 75 -6.93 7.03 -8.76
C TYR A 75 -6.31 7.89 -9.86
N SER A 76 -5.06 8.32 -9.65
CA SER A 76 -4.28 9.00 -10.70
C SER A 76 -4.05 8.09 -11.91
N GLY A 77 -4.12 8.63 -13.12
CA GLY A 77 -4.19 7.89 -14.38
C GLY A 77 -5.62 7.52 -14.81
N TRP A 78 -6.57 7.55 -13.88
CA TRP A 78 -7.98 7.18 -14.09
C TRP A 78 -8.94 8.09 -13.29
N SER A 79 -8.60 9.38 -13.19
CA SER A 79 -9.34 10.36 -12.38
C SER A 79 -10.80 10.54 -12.81
N ARG A 80 -11.13 10.19 -14.07
CA ARG A 80 -12.49 10.32 -14.61
C ARG A 80 -13.39 9.10 -14.36
N ILE A 81 -12.87 8.07 -13.68
CA ILE A 81 -13.68 6.93 -13.24
C ILE A 81 -14.49 7.34 -12.01
N ASN A 82 -15.80 7.11 -12.04
CA ASN A 82 -16.67 7.41 -10.92
C ASN A 82 -16.42 6.41 -9.77
N PRO A 83 -15.88 6.85 -8.61
CA PRO A 83 -15.55 5.95 -7.51
C PRO A 83 -16.77 5.45 -6.74
N ASP A 84 -17.97 6.04 -6.96
CA ASP A 84 -19.22 5.63 -6.33
C ASP A 84 -19.91 4.46 -7.05
N LEU A 85 -19.43 4.08 -8.24
CA LEU A 85 -19.95 2.94 -8.99
C LEU A 85 -19.07 1.72 -8.77
N GLU A 86 -19.66 0.67 -8.23
CA GLU A 86 -19.03 -0.65 -8.28
C GLU A 86 -19.10 -1.16 -9.71
N VAL A 87 -17.95 -1.50 -10.24
CA VAL A 87 -17.79 -2.02 -11.59
C VAL A 87 -16.95 -3.28 -11.46
N ASP A 88 -17.32 -4.32 -12.21
CA ASP A 88 -16.56 -5.56 -12.21
C ASP A 88 -15.09 -5.28 -12.58
N ALA A 89 -14.15 -5.88 -11.85
CA ALA A 89 -12.73 -5.61 -12.00
C ALA A 89 -12.23 -5.86 -13.44
N GLY A 90 -12.81 -6.83 -14.17
CA GLY A 90 -12.50 -7.08 -15.58
C GLY A 90 -12.98 -5.94 -16.50
N HIS A 91 -14.15 -5.36 -16.21
CA HIS A 91 -14.66 -4.20 -16.94
C HIS A 91 -13.86 -2.93 -16.64
N ILE A 92 -13.54 -2.66 -15.37
CA ILE A 92 -12.60 -1.59 -14.99
C ILE A 92 -11.29 -1.80 -15.74
N GLY A 93 -10.83 -3.06 -15.77
CA GLY A 93 -9.51 -3.40 -16.25
C GLY A 93 -9.24 -3.08 -17.73
N ALA A 94 -10.31 -2.95 -18.49
CA ALA A 94 -10.29 -2.62 -19.91
C ALA A 94 -10.32 -1.10 -20.19
N ILE A 95 -10.54 -0.26 -19.17
CA ILE A 95 -10.70 1.18 -19.39
C ILE A 95 -9.32 1.82 -19.62
N ALA A 96 -9.17 2.50 -20.75
CA ALA A 96 -7.97 3.28 -21.04
C ALA A 96 -7.75 4.39 -20.00
N ARG A 97 -6.48 4.74 -19.76
CA ARG A 97 -6.11 5.88 -18.92
C ARG A 97 -6.86 7.14 -19.31
N THR A 98 -7.34 7.87 -18.31
CA THR A 98 -8.15 9.08 -18.52
C THR A 98 -7.34 10.37 -18.42
N ASP A 99 -6.12 10.28 -17.88
CA ASP A 99 -5.19 11.39 -17.63
C ASP A 99 -3.74 10.90 -17.40
N ASP A 100 -2.83 11.86 -17.29
CA ASP A 100 -1.41 11.65 -17.01
C ASP A 100 -1.00 11.86 -15.56
N ASP A 101 -1.95 12.10 -14.66
CA ASP A 101 -1.65 12.37 -13.26
C ASP A 101 -0.94 11.19 -12.62
N THR A 102 -0.09 11.49 -11.64
CA THR A 102 0.68 10.48 -10.92
C THR A 102 0.53 10.56 -9.40
N TYR A 103 -0.32 11.45 -8.89
CA TYR A 103 -0.51 11.64 -7.46
C TYR A 103 -0.74 10.31 -6.73
N LEU A 104 -0.28 10.23 -5.50
CA LEU A 104 -0.48 9.09 -4.59
C LEU A 104 0.07 7.76 -5.13
N ARG A 105 1.11 7.85 -5.96
CA ARG A 105 1.93 6.74 -6.44
C ARG A 105 3.41 7.01 -6.19
N GLY A 106 4.20 6.02 -5.82
CA GLY A 106 5.65 6.19 -5.77
C GLY A 106 6.40 4.98 -5.27
N GLY A 107 7.67 4.93 -5.65
CA GLY A 107 8.63 3.91 -5.28
C GLY A 107 9.71 4.45 -4.34
N GLN A 108 10.18 3.59 -3.44
CA GLN A 108 11.34 3.84 -2.58
C GLN A 108 12.19 2.57 -2.51
N PHE A 109 13.51 2.74 -2.58
CA PHE A 109 14.42 1.68 -2.19
C PHE A 109 14.47 1.55 -0.68
N SER A 110 14.42 0.32 -0.20
CA SER A 110 14.69 -0.03 1.19
C SER A 110 16.14 0.25 1.55
N ASP A 111 16.36 0.83 2.73
CA ASP A 111 17.70 1.09 3.26
C ASP A 111 18.36 -0.20 3.80
N ASN A 112 19.56 -0.09 4.37
CA ASN A 112 20.30 -1.21 4.95
C ASN A 112 19.60 -1.88 6.16
N LYS A 113 18.51 -1.30 6.66
CA LYS A 113 17.64 -1.88 7.69
C LYS A 113 16.31 -2.36 7.10
N GLY A 114 16.21 -2.49 5.78
CA GLY A 114 14.99 -2.90 5.08
C GLY A 114 13.91 -1.82 5.07
N MET A 115 14.21 -0.58 5.44
CA MET A 115 13.18 0.42 5.70
C MET A 115 12.88 1.28 4.47
N VAL A 116 11.60 1.43 4.14
CA VAL A 116 11.09 2.48 3.25
C VAL A 116 10.21 3.46 4.02
N ARG A 117 10.18 4.71 3.55
CA ARG A 117 9.44 5.80 4.19
C ARG A 117 8.71 6.60 3.13
N PHE A 118 7.43 6.82 3.34
CA PHE A 118 6.58 7.62 2.47
C PHE A 118 5.88 8.73 3.26
N THR A 119 5.63 9.84 2.59
CA THR A 119 4.72 10.90 3.02
C THR A 119 3.61 10.98 1.99
N THR A 120 2.37 10.84 2.45
CA THR A 120 1.17 10.81 1.62
C THR A 120 -0.01 11.39 2.40
N ILE A 121 -1.24 11.16 1.91
CA ILE A 121 -2.48 11.37 2.65
C ILE A 121 -3.10 10.02 3.02
N TYR A 122 -3.92 9.99 4.08
CA TYR A 122 -4.76 8.83 4.38
C TYR A 122 -5.69 8.56 3.17
N PRO A 123 -5.77 7.33 2.64
CA PRO A 123 -6.56 7.06 1.46
C PRO A 123 -8.06 7.29 1.71
N GLY A 124 -8.80 7.62 0.66
CA GLY A 124 -10.25 7.49 0.67
C GLY A 124 -10.66 6.02 0.48
N PHE A 125 -11.89 5.83 0.03
CA PHE A 125 -12.41 4.51 -0.35
C PHE A 125 -12.91 4.55 -1.79
N TYR A 126 -13.36 3.43 -2.35
CA TYR A 126 -14.21 3.40 -3.54
C TYR A 126 -15.27 2.34 -3.32
N ALA A 127 -16.36 2.36 -4.11
CA ALA A 127 -17.51 1.50 -3.89
C ALA A 127 -17.09 0.02 -3.79
N GLY A 128 -17.66 -0.68 -2.81
CA GLY A 128 -17.38 -2.09 -2.56
C GLY A 128 -16.06 -2.40 -1.84
N ARG A 129 -15.31 -1.40 -1.36
CA ARG A 129 -14.00 -1.61 -0.72
C ARG A 129 -13.82 -0.87 0.61
N ALA A 130 -13.04 -1.47 1.51
CA ALA A 130 -12.47 -0.81 2.68
C ALA A 130 -11.31 0.11 2.28
N LEU A 131 -10.86 0.99 3.19
CA LEU A 131 -9.74 1.89 2.94
C LEU A 131 -8.43 1.11 2.93
N HIS A 132 -7.62 1.26 1.87
CA HIS A 132 -6.37 0.52 1.73
C HIS A 132 -5.33 1.30 0.92
N ILE A 133 -4.06 0.91 1.10
CA ILE A 133 -2.94 1.28 0.22
C ILE A 133 -2.42 0.01 -0.43
N HIS A 134 -2.30 -0.03 -1.74
CA HIS A 134 -1.65 -1.14 -2.41
C HIS A 134 -0.13 -1.01 -2.32
N VAL A 135 0.55 -2.15 -2.33
CA VAL A 135 2.00 -2.20 -2.31
C VAL A 135 2.53 -3.36 -3.14
N ALA A 136 3.67 -3.16 -3.79
CA ALA A 136 4.43 -4.18 -4.48
C ALA A 136 5.89 -4.09 -4.06
N VAL A 137 6.51 -5.23 -3.77
CA VAL A 137 7.94 -5.32 -3.44
C VAL A 137 8.67 -6.01 -4.57
N ARG A 138 9.61 -5.30 -5.18
CA ARG A 138 10.42 -5.75 -6.31
C ARG A 138 11.85 -5.97 -5.88
N ILE A 139 12.42 -7.09 -6.29
CA ILE A 139 13.83 -7.40 -6.07
C ILE A 139 14.59 -6.93 -7.29
N THR A 140 15.46 -5.93 -7.09
CA THR A 140 16.18 -5.30 -8.21
C THR A 140 17.64 -5.73 -8.23
N GLY A 141 18.08 -6.30 -9.34
CA GLY A 141 19.49 -6.55 -9.61
C GLY A 141 20.25 -5.26 -9.96
N GLY A 142 20.77 -4.55 -8.96
CA GLY A 142 21.62 -3.36 -9.17
C GLY A 142 20.89 -2.17 -9.79
N ASN A 143 21.57 -1.41 -10.66
CA ASN A 143 21.07 -0.14 -11.19
C ASN A 143 19.96 -0.27 -12.26
N ASN A 144 19.55 -1.49 -12.65
CA ASN A 144 18.61 -1.70 -13.76
C ASN A 144 17.13 -1.77 -13.33
N TYR A 145 16.75 -1.10 -12.24
CA TYR A 145 15.40 -1.15 -11.67
C TYR A 145 14.27 -0.67 -12.60
N LEU A 146 14.62 0.04 -13.68
CA LEU A 146 13.68 0.51 -14.70
C LEU A 146 13.24 -0.60 -15.68
N GLU A 147 14.08 -1.62 -15.84
CA GLU A 147 13.82 -2.78 -16.70
C GLU A 147 13.44 -4.02 -15.90
N GLU A 148 13.76 -4.05 -14.60
CA GLU A 148 13.41 -5.14 -13.71
C GLU A 148 11.90 -5.30 -13.51
N ARG A 149 11.42 -6.53 -13.73
CA ARG A 149 10.01 -6.91 -13.65
C ARG A 149 9.75 -8.00 -12.61
N HIS A 150 10.77 -8.44 -11.87
CA HIS A 150 10.61 -9.36 -10.76
C HIS A 150 9.88 -8.68 -9.59
N VAL A 151 8.61 -9.02 -9.43
CA VAL A 151 7.79 -8.68 -8.26
C VAL A 151 7.80 -9.89 -7.32
N ALA A 152 8.40 -9.73 -6.14
CA ALA A 152 8.48 -10.80 -5.15
C ALA A 152 7.21 -10.92 -4.31
N TRP A 153 6.49 -9.82 -4.11
CA TRP A 153 5.30 -9.81 -3.29
C TRP A 153 4.37 -8.63 -3.64
N VAL A 154 3.07 -8.87 -3.60
CA VAL A 154 2.02 -7.85 -3.79
C VAL A 154 0.99 -7.98 -2.68
N GLY A 155 0.56 -6.85 -2.12
CA GLY A 155 -0.43 -6.84 -1.06
C GLY A 155 -1.22 -5.54 -0.95
N GLN A 156 -2.14 -5.53 0.01
CA GLN A 156 -2.92 -4.36 0.38
C GLN A 156 -2.71 -4.08 1.86
N LEU A 157 -2.49 -2.82 2.22
CA LEU A 157 -2.28 -2.38 3.59
C LEU A 157 -3.57 -1.72 4.08
N TYR A 158 -4.18 -2.32 5.08
CA TYR A 158 -5.44 -1.85 5.67
C TYR A 158 -5.19 -1.02 6.92
N PHE A 159 -6.25 -0.36 7.40
CA PHE A 159 -6.16 0.52 8.55
C PHE A 159 -7.10 0.09 9.67
N PRO A 160 -6.76 0.34 10.95
CA PRO A 160 -7.66 0.10 12.07
C PRO A 160 -8.93 0.94 11.98
N GLU A 161 -10.08 0.33 12.26
CA GLU A 161 -11.40 0.98 12.20
C GLU A 161 -11.52 2.25 13.04
N VAL A 162 -10.79 2.32 14.16
CA VAL A 162 -10.77 3.50 15.02
C VAL A 162 -10.17 4.70 14.28
N ALA A 163 -9.06 4.51 13.56
CA ALA A 163 -8.44 5.59 12.78
C ALA A 163 -9.31 5.96 11.58
N THR A 164 -9.83 4.95 10.86
CA THR A 164 -10.70 5.14 9.69
C THR A 164 -11.95 5.96 10.01
N ARG A 165 -12.64 5.68 11.13
CA ARG A 165 -13.83 6.45 11.54
C ARG A 165 -13.52 7.94 11.76
N SER A 166 -12.38 8.27 12.36
CA SER A 166 -11.97 9.66 12.55
C SER A 166 -11.68 10.34 11.22
N VAL A 167 -10.98 9.67 10.30
CA VAL A 167 -10.66 10.20 8.97
C VAL A 167 -11.91 10.47 8.13
N LEU A 168 -12.84 9.52 8.09
CA LEU A 168 -14.10 9.66 7.35
C LEU A 168 -15.01 10.77 7.89
N SER A 169 -14.73 11.28 9.09
CA SER A 169 -15.44 12.42 9.67
C SER A 169 -14.91 13.78 9.18
N ALA A 170 -13.75 13.84 8.53
CA ALA A 170 -13.16 15.08 8.03
C ALA A 170 -13.81 15.57 6.72
N LYS A 171 -13.67 16.86 6.43
CA LYS A 171 -14.37 17.53 5.31
C LYS A 171 -13.95 16.96 3.95
N GLU A 172 -12.69 16.57 3.79
CA GLU A 172 -12.10 16.06 2.55
C GLU A 172 -12.68 14.70 2.15
N TYR A 173 -13.15 13.92 3.14
CA TYR A 173 -13.61 12.54 2.98
C TYR A 173 -15.15 12.41 2.96
N LYS A 174 -15.86 13.47 3.36
CA LYS A 174 -17.35 13.51 3.44
C LYS A 174 -18.02 13.79 2.10
N GLY A 175 -19.34 13.55 2.03
CA GLY A 175 -20.17 13.96 0.90
C GLY A 175 -20.13 13.03 -0.31
N ARG A 176 -19.92 11.73 -0.10
CA ARG A 176 -20.15 10.69 -1.12
C ARG A 176 -21.54 10.09 -0.97
N SER A 177 -22.09 9.57 -2.07
CA SER A 177 -23.42 8.96 -2.09
C SER A 177 -23.44 7.52 -1.54
N VAL A 178 -22.28 6.87 -1.56
CA VAL A 178 -22.05 5.52 -1.04
C VAL A 178 -21.29 5.56 0.29
N SER A 179 -21.39 4.48 1.06
CA SER A 179 -20.63 4.29 2.31
C SER A 179 -19.43 3.36 2.08
N PRO A 180 -18.30 3.56 2.78
CA PRO A 180 -17.21 2.60 2.77
C PRO A 180 -17.62 1.29 3.44
N LEU A 181 -17.02 0.18 3.01
CA LEU A 181 -17.07 -1.06 3.77
C LEU A 181 -16.11 -0.96 4.96
N SER A 182 -16.49 -1.58 6.08
CA SER A 182 -15.49 -1.94 7.10
C SER A 182 -14.54 -3.00 6.56
N ASN A 183 -13.39 -3.17 7.20
CA ASN A 183 -12.44 -4.23 6.88
C ASN A 183 -13.13 -5.60 6.85
N GLU A 184 -13.93 -5.93 7.87
CA GLU A 184 -14.62 -7.24 7.96
C GLU A 184 -15.70 -7.45 6.88
N GLN A 185 -16.12 -6.38 6.19
CA GLN A 185 -17.06 -6.45 5.07
C GLN A 185 -16.35 -6.49 3.71
N ASP A 186 -15.07 -6.12 3.65
CA ASP A 186 -14.28 -6.14 2.41
C ASP A 186 -13.88 -7.57 2.06
N HIS A 187 -14.30 -8.03 0.88
CA HIS A 187 -14.04 -9.40 0.43
C HIS A 187 -12.56 -9.77 0.43
N PHE A 188 -11.67 -8.86 0.00
CA PHE A 188 -10.24 -9.14 -0.09
C PHE A 188 -9.55 -9.09 1.27
N TYR A 189 -10.04 -8.27 2.19
CA TYR A 189 -9.59 -8.28 3.57
C TYR A 189 -9.87 -9.64 4.20
N GLU A 190 -11.13 -10.09 4.17
CA GLU A 190 -11.56 -11.33 4.82
C GLU A 190 -10.93 -12.59 4.22
N ASN A 191 -10.75 -12.62 2.90
CA ASN A 191 -10.37 -13.86 2.21
C ASN A 191 -8.88 -13.93 1.83
N MET A 192 -8.11 -12.85 2.01
CA MET A 192 -6.69 -12.80 1.64
C MET A 192 -5.78 -12.31 2.78
N GLY A 193 -6.17 -12.55 4.05
CA GLY A 193 -5.31 -12.25 5.21
C GLY A 193 -5.15 -10.76 5.51
N GLY A 194 -6.22 -9.98 5.34
CA GLY A 194 -6.21 -8.53 5.60
C GLY A 194 -5.92 -8.16 7.05
N ASP A 195 -6.23 -9.04 8.00
CA ASP A 195 -5.89 -8.87 9.42
C ASP A 195 -4.37 -8.79 9.63
N ALA A 196 -3.62 -9.68 8.96
CA ALA A 196 -2.16 -9.71 8.99
C ALA A 196 -1.50 -8.57 8.20
N SER A 197 -2.24 -7.88 7.33
CA SER A 197 -1.77 -6.71 6.58
C SER A 197 -2.32 -5.38 7.09
N THR A 198 -2.96 -5.37 8.26
CA THR A 198 -3.43 -4.13 8.92
C THR A 198 -2.28 -3.37 9.57
N LEU A 199 -2.18 -2.08 9.26
CA LEU A 199 -1.15 -1.19 9.78
C LEU A 199 -1.33 -0.90 11.27
N ALA A 200 -0.22 -0.78 12.00
CA ALA A 200 -0.20 -0.08 13.28
C ALA A 200 -0.24 1.42 13.01
N VAL A 201 -1.22 2.13 13.58
CA VAL A 201 -1.50 3.55 13.29
C VAL A 201 -1.56 4.36 14.58
N HIS A 202 -0.86 5.49 14.59
CA HIS A 202 -0.81 6.43 15.70
C HIS A 202 -1.09 7.85 15.20
N SER A 203 -1.93 8.61 15.90
CA SER A 203 -2.09 10.05 15.64
C SER A 203 -0.78 10.78 15.93
N ILE A 204 -0.41 11.72 15.06
CA ILE A 204 0.76 12.59 15.27
C ILE A 204 0.42 13.69 16.27
N GLY A 205 -0.76 14.29 16.11
CA GLY A 205 -1.35 15.23 17.08
C GLY A 205 -1.96 14.49 18.27
N ARG A 206 -1.93 15.14 19.45
CA ARG A 206 -2.53 14.57 20.68
C ARG A 206 -4.06 14.71 20.72
N ASP A 207 -4.57 15.82 20.18
CA ASP A 207 -5.96 16.23 20.37
C ASP A 207 -6.74 16.39 19.05
N THR A 208 -6.08 16.20 17.91
CA THR A 208 -6.65 16.41 16.58
C THR A 208 -6.05 15.45 15.56
N THR A 209 -6.86 15.05 14.58
CA THR A 209 -6.42 14.23 13.44
C THR A 209 -5.90 15.07 12.27
N GLU A 210 -6.01 16.40 12.33
CA GLU A 210 -5.53 17.30 11.27
C GLU A 210 -4.00 17.25 11.12
N ASP A 211 -3.29 17.01 12.23
CA ASP A 211 -1.83 16.80 12.23
C ASP A 211 -1.41 15.49 11.54
N GLY A 212 -2.37 14.62 11.23
CA GLY A 212 -2.16 13.38 10.51
C GLY A 212 -1.79 12.18 11.38
N PHE A 213 -1.35 11.13 10.69
CA PHE A 213 -1.06 9.83 11.29
C PHE A 213 0.34 9.35 10.93
N PHE A 214 0.94 8.62 11.86
CA PHE A 214 2.09 7.76 11.62
C PHE A 214 1.62 6.31 11.52
N ALA A 215 1.90 5.65 10.40
CA ALA A 215 1.57 4.25 10.19
C ALA A 215 2.81 3.40 9.94
N HIS A 216 2.82 2.17 10.43
CA HIS A 216 3.90 1.24 10.16
C HIS A 216 3.48 -0.22 10.18
N THR A 217 4.23 -1.05 9.46
CA THR A 217 4.18 -2.51 9.55
C THR A 217 5.51 -3.12 9.09
N THR A 218 5.65 -4.44 9.30
CA THR A 218 6.72 -5.25 8.72
C THR A 218 6.11 -6.18 7.69
N ILE A 219 6.74 -6.27 6.52
CA ILE A 219 6.34 -7.11 5.41
C ILE A 219 7.43 -8.17 5.25
N GLY A 220 7.07 -9.41 5.57
CA GLY A 220 7.92 -10.58 5.34
C GLY A 220 7.70 -11.08 3.92
N ILE A 221 8.78 -11.16 3.13
CA ILE A 221 8.73 -11.64 1.75
C ILE A 221 9.67 -12.84 1.56
N ASP A 222 9.36 -13.67 0.56
CA ASP A 222 10.35 -14.56 -0.04
C ASP A 222 11.00 -13.83 -1.22
N THR A 223 12.30 -13.54 -1.12
CA THR A 223 13.03 -12.79 -2.16
C THR A 223 13.16 -13.55 -3.49
N PHE A 224 12.90 -14.86 -3.50
CA PHE A 224 12.93 -15.71 -4.69
C PHE A 224 11.54 -15.97 -5.26
N ALA A 225 10.48 -15.66 -4.52
CA ALA A 225 9.11 -15.81 -5.01
C ALA A 225 8.84 -14.89 -6.20
N VAL A 226 7.92 -15.29 -7.07
CA VAL A 226 7.41 -14.47 -8.17
C VAL A 226 5.92 -14.35 -7.97
N SER A 227 5.47 -13.15 -7.61
CA SER A 227 4.05 -12.86 -7.44
C SER A 227 3.31 -13.06 -8.76
N THR A 228 2.12 -13.66 -8.67
CA THR A 228 1.21 -13.77 -9.82
C THR A 228 0.26 -12.58 -9.96
N GLN A 229 0.28 -11.66 -8.99
CA GLN A 229 -0.66 -10.53 -8.92
C GLN A 229 -0.27 -9.36 -9.83
N ILE A 230 1.02 -9.24 -10.16
CA ILE A 230 1.54 -8.30 -11.16
C ILE A 230 2.46 -9.09 -12.08
N ARG A 231 2.06 -9.21 -13.35
CA ARG A 231 2.82 -9.93 -14.37
C ARG A 231 3.71 -8.96 -15.15
N PRO A 232 4.76 -9.44 -15.85
CA PRO A 232 5.63 -8.59 -16.64
C PRO A 232 4.89 -7.69 -17.64
N GLU A 233 3.80 -8.15 -18.25
CA GLU A 233 2.97 -7.37 -19.16
C GLU A 233 2.25 -6.18 -18.50
N ASP A 234 1.96 -6.26 -17.20
CA ASP A 234 1.24 -5.21 -16.48
C ASP A 234 2.09 -3.93 -16.31
N PHE A 235 3.42 -4.04 -16.46
CA PHE A 235 4.34 -2.89 -16.43
C PHE A 235 4.23 -1.98 -17.66
N ASP A 236 3.72 -2.50 -18.78
CA ASP A 236 3.55 -1.76 -20.04
C ASP A 236 2.08 -1.40 -20.32
N LYS A 237 1.17 -1.74 -19.40
CA LYS A 237 -0.27 -1.59 -19.58
C LYS A 237 -0.70 -0.13 -19.59
N TYR A 238 -1.62 0.20 -20.51
CA TYR A 238 -2.25 1.53 -20.66
C TYR A 238 -3.74 1.56 -20.28
N THR A 239 -4.28 0.42 -19.87
CA THR A 239 -5.61 0.30 -19.26
C THR A 239 -5.46 0.02 -17.77
N VAL A 240 -6.55 0.12 -17.00
CA VAL A 240 -6.55 -0.17 -15.54
C VAL A 240 -6.04 -1.60 -15.34
#